data_AF-A0A816GE41-F1
#
_entry.id   AF-A0A816GE41-F1
#
_cell.length_a   1.000
_cell.length_b   1.000
_cell.length_c   1.000
_cell.angle_alpha   90.00
_cell.angle_beta   90.00
_cell.angle_gamma   90.00
#
_symmetry.space_group_name_H-M   'P 1'
#
loop_
_entity.id
_entity.type
_entity.pdbx_description
1 polymer ?
#
loop_
_entity_poly.entity_id
_entity_poly.type
_entity_poly.pdbx_seq_one_letter_code
_entity_poly.pdbx_strand_id
1 'polypeptide(L)'
;QNMFERLADRISQLVYKGFAIHILRGRPLYSQSRLMENTIKKLRVSGRLAVLTVIGEQSSAKSSLLNSTFGCNFRVSSGRCTIGVYLGNV
;
A
#
# COMPACT_ATOMS: atom_id res chain seq x y z
N GLN A 1 6.41 -20.97 14.16
CA GLN A 1 6.09 -19.55 13.87
C GLN A 1 4.65 -19.43 13.43
N ASN A 2 3.93 -18.43 13.94
CA ASN A 2 2.54 -18.15 13.57
C ASN A 2 2.47 -17.77 12.07
N MET A 3 1.45 -18.23 11.35
CA MET A 3 1.25 -17.93 9.92
C MET A 3 1.33 -16.42 9.63
N PHE A 4 0.75 -15.59 10.51
CA PHE A 4 0.78 -14.13 10.38
C PHE A 4 2.18 -13.54 10.49
N GLU A 5 3.07 -14.12 11.28
CA GLU A 5 4.46 -13.66 11.41
C GLU A 5 5.25 -13.95 10.13
N ARG A 6 5.07 -15.15 9.56
CA ARG A 6 5.74 -15.55 8.30
C ARG A 6 5.27 -14.68 7.14
N LEU A 7 3.98 -14.38 7.09
CA LEU A 7 3.42 -13.43 6.11
C LEU A 7 4.00 -12.03 6.30
N ALA A 8 4.04 -11.53 7.53
CA ALA A 8 4.62 -10.22 7.83
C ALA A 8 6.12 -10.15 7.45
N ASP A 9 6.91 -11.23 7.62
CA ASP A 9 8.31 -11.28 7.16
C ASP A 9 8.41 -11.11 5.66
N ARG A 10 7.66 -11.92 4.89
CA ARG A 10 7.68 -11.87 3.42
C ARG A 10 7.23 -10.52 2.90
N ILE A 11 6.16 -9.98 3.48
CA ILE A 11 5.62 -8.67 3.12
C ILE A 11 6.64 -7.57 3.41
N SER A 12 7.31 -7.62 4.56
CA SER A 12 8.36 -6.64 4.89
C SER A 12 9.52 -6.69 3.91
N GLN A 13 9.96 -7.90 3.51
CA GLN A 13 10.99 -8.06 2.47
C GLN A 13 10.57 -7.48 1.12
N LEU A 14 9.29 -7.59 0.75
CA LEU A 14 8.77 -6.97 -0.49
C LEU A 14 8.80 -5.45 -0.41
N VAL A 15 8.42 -4.85 0.72
CA VAL A 15 8.50 -3.40 0.91
C VAL A 15 9.93 -2.89 0.85
N TYR A 16 10.88 -3.60 1.48
CA TYR A 16 12.31 -3.25 1.37
C TYR A 16 12.83 -3.34 -0.08
N LYS A 17 12.22 -4.19 -0.91
CA LYS A 17 12.49 -4.27 -2.35
C LYS A 17 11.74 -3.22 -3.19
N GLY A 18 11.02 -2.29 -2.55
CA GLY A 18 10.29 -1.21 -3.22
C GLY A 18 8.85 -1.56 -3.65
N PHE A 19 8.31 -2.71 -3.24
CA PHE A 19 6.92 -3.05 -3.55
C PHE A 19 5.95 -2.41 -2.55
N ALA A 20 4.94 -1.72 -3.06
CA ALA A 20 3.85 -1.22 -2.24
C ALA A 20 2.88 -2.35 -1.83
N ILE A 21 2.38 -2.28 -0.60
CA ILE A 21 1.36 -3.17 -0.05
C ILE A 21 0.03 -2.44 -0.04
N HIS A 22 -1.03 -3.11 -0.48
CA HIS A 22 -2.40 -2.62 -0.36
C HIS A 22 -2.97 -3.02 1.01
N ILE A 23 -3.16 -2.06 1.91
CA ILE A 23 -3.55 -2.28 3.32
C ILE A 23 -5.06 -2.32 3.50
N LEU A 24 -5.77 -1.45 2.81
CA LEU A 24 -7.22 -1.34 2.85
C LEU A 24 -7.74 -1.67 1.45
N ARG A 25 -8.66 -2.63 1.29
CA ARG A 25 -9.19 -3.01 -0.04
C ARG A 25 -10.62 -3.51 0.08
N GLY A 26 -11.38 -3.50 -1.01
CA GLY A 26 -12.66 -4.22 -1.13
C GLY A 26 -13.87 -3.31 -1.36
N ARG A 27 -15.04 -3.94 -1.50
CA ARG A 27 -16.36 -3.31 -1.45
C ARG A 27 -17.31 -4.25 -0.68
N PRO A 28 -17.60 -4.01 0.61
CA PRO A 28 -17.10 -2.92 1.47
C PRO A 28 -15.59 -3.00 1.73
N LEU A 29 -15.00 -1.89 2.17
CA LEU A 29 -13.56 -1.83 2.51
C LEU A 29 -13.27 -2.69 3.74
N TYR A 30 -12.19 -3.46 3.69
CA TYR A 30 -11.68 -4.24 4.81
C TYR A 30 -10.15 -4.17 4.87
N SER A 31 -9.60 -4.40 6.07
CA SER A 31 -8.16 -4.43 6.35
C SER A 31 -7.83 -5.60 7.26
N GLN A 32 -6.64 -6.18 7.08
CA GLN A 32 -6.09 -7.20 7.98
C GLN A 32 -5.21 -6.53 9.04
N SER A 33 -5.85 -5.94 10.04
CA SER A 33 -5.20 -5.14 11.09
C SER A 33 -4.03 -5.85 11.77
N ARG A 34 -4.18 -7.14 12.09
CA ARG A 34 -3.14 -7.95 12.75
C ARG A 34 -1.92 -8.19 11.86
N LEU A 35 -2.15 -8.40 10.57
CA LEU A 35 -1.06 -8.56 9.59
C LEU A 35 -0.33 -7.23 9.37
N MET A 36 -1.08 -6.13 9.28
CA MET A 36 -0.55 -4.78 9.16
C MET A 36 0.32 -4.42 10.37
N GLU A 37 -0.17 -4.63 11.59
CA GLU A 37 0.57 -4.33 12.82
C GLU A 37 1.90 -5.11 12.86
N ASN A 38 1.86 -6.41 12.57
CA ASN A 38 3.07 -7.25 12.53
C ASN A 38 4.05 -6.78 11.45
N THR A 39 3.55 -6.34 10.29
CA THR A 39 4.38 -5.84 9.20
C THR A 39 5.04 -4.52 9.58
N ILE A 40 4.30 -3.56 10.15
CA ILE A 40 4.83 -2.25 10.57
C ILE A 40 5.90 -2.43 11.65
N LYS A 41 5.67 -3.32 12.63
CA LYS A 41 6.69 -3.67 13.65
C LYS A 41 7.98 -4.19 13.01
N LYS A 42 7.88 -5.00 11.96
CA LYS A 42 9.05 -5.57 11.23
C LYS A 42 9.75 -4.60 10.30
N LEU A 43 8.99 -3.68 9.70
CA LEU A 43 9.55 -2.57 8.94
C LEU A 43 10.33 -1.58 9.81
N ARG A 44 10.27 -1.73 11.14
CA ARG A 44 10.96 -0.87 12.12
C ARG A 44 10.78 0.60 11.74
N VAL A 45 9.55 0.99 11.43
CA VAL A 45 9.20 2.37 11.10
C VAL A 45 9.35 3.20 12.38
N SER A 46 10.59 3.52 12.74
CA SER A 46 10.94 4.37 13.86
C SER A 46 11.16 5.77 13.31
N GLY A 47 10.09 6.58 13.31
CA GLY A 47 10.17 7.93 12.75
C GLY A 47 8.82 8.49 12.34
N ARG A 48 8.86 9.54 11.54
CA ARG A 48 7.66 10.22 11.01
C ARG A 48 7.16 9.48 9.78
N LEU A 49 5.89 9.07 9.79
CA LEU A 49 5.20 8.53 8.62
C LEU A 49 4.77 9.69 7.73
N ALA A 50 5.21 9.70 6.48
CA ALA A 50 4.67 10.60 5.46
C ALA A 50 3.42 9.99 4.85
N VAL A 51 2.32 10.75 4.80
CA VAL A 51 1.06 10.33 4.18
C VAL A 51 0.78 11.24 2.99
N LEU A 52 0.77 10.65 1.79
CA LEU A 52 0.35 11.32 0.57
C LEU A 52 -1.07 10.89 0.22
N THR A 53 -2.00 11.84 0.22
CA THR A 53 -3.40 11.60 -0.15
C THR A 53 -3.70 12.29 -1.47
N VAL A 54 -4.20 11.53 -2.45
CA VAL A 54 -4.63 12.03 -3.76
C VAL A 54 -6.13 11.81 -3.93
N ILE A 55 -6.91 12.89 -3.94
CA ILE A 55 -8.37 12.87 -4.06
C ILE A 55 -8.75 13.51 -5.40
N GLY A 56 -9.79 12.98 -6.04
CA GLY A 56 -10.34 13.55 -7.27
C GLY A 56 -11.36 12.61 -7.91
N GLU A 57 -12.12 13.13 -8.86
CA GLU A 57 -13.16 12.40 -9.59
C GLU A 57 -12.65 11.08 -10.19
N GLN A 58 -13.51 10.06 -10.30
CA GLN A 58 -13.11 8.80 -10.94
C GLN A 58 -12.53 9.07 -12.35
N SER A 59 -11.51 8.30 -12.73
CA SER A 59 -10.88 8.41 -14.06
C SER A 59 -10.12 9.73 -14.34
N SER A 60 -9.82 10.53 -13.31
CA SER A 60 -9.00 11.75 -13.41
C SER A 60 -7.47 11.52 -13.42
N ALA A 61 -6.99 10.40 -13.97
CA ALA A 61 -5.55 10.07 -14.11
C ALA A 61 -4.68 10.01 -12.83
N LYS A 62 -5.26 9.99 -11.62
CA LYS A 62 -4.51 9.93 -10.34
C LYS A 62 -3.43 8.84 -10.28
N SER A 63 -3.78 7.61 -10.65
CA SER A 63 -2.82 6.49 -10.64
C SER A 63 -1.71 6.69 -11.68
N SER A 64 -2.03 7.28 -12.84
CA SER A 64 -1.04 7.62 -13.86
C SER A 64 -0.06 8.69 -13.37
N LEU A 65 -0.57 9.71 -12.68
CA LEU A 65 0.26 10.75 -12.06
C LEU A 65 1.20 10.14 -11.01
N LEU A 66 0.67 9.35 -10.08
CA LEU A 66 1.49 8.72 -9.03
C LEU A 66 2.53 7.75 -9.60
N ASN A 67 2.22 7.04 -10.68
CA ASN A 67 3.19 6.21 -11.38
C ASN A 67 4.30 7.05 -12.03
N SER A 68 3.95 8.17 -12.65
CA SER A 68 4.93 9.04 -13.31
C SER A 68 5.79 9.83 -12.34
N THR A 69 5.21 10.31 -11.23
CA THR A 69 5.89 11.19 -10.26
C THR A 69 6.67 10.40 -9.21
N PHE A 70 6.17 9.22 -8.81
CA PHE A 70 6.71 8.45 -7.69
C PHE A 70 7.00 6.97 -8.02
N GLY A 71 6.81 6.53 -9.27
CA GLY A 71 7.12 5.14 -9.67
C GLY A 71 6.25 4.07 -9.00
N CYS A 72 5.06 4.43 -8.47
CA CYS A 72 4.28 3.55 -7.58
C CYS A 72 3.68 2.28 -8.23
N ASN A 73 3.82 2.08 -9.54
CA ASN A 73 3.32 0.92 -10.30
C ASN A 73 1.86 0.51 -10.00
N PHE A 74 0.99 1.50 -9.75
CA PHE A 74 -0.44 1.28 -9.59
C PHE A 74 -1.10 0.85 -10.91
N ARG A 75 -2.15 0.05 -10.79
CA ARG A 75 -3.00 -0.29 -11.94
C ARG A 75 -3.69 0.98 -12.46
N VAL A 76 -3.60 1.19 -13.77
CA VAL A 76 -4.30 2.26 -14.49
C VAL A 76 -5.40 1.66 -15.36
N SER A 77 -6.57 2.28 -15.39
CA SER A 77 -7.66 1.95 -16.31
C SER A 77 -8.62 3.12 -16.47
N SER A 78 -9.47 3.07 -17.50
CA SER A 78 -10.54 4.04 -17.75
C SER A 78 -11.70 3.96 -16.74
N GLY A 79 -11.75 2.89 -15.92
CA GLY A 79 -12.73 2.69 -14.86
C GLY A 79 -12.15 2.93 -13.45
N ARG A 80 -12.88 2.52 -12.40
CA ARG A 80 -12.39 2.63 -11.02
C ARG A 80 -11.23 1.64 -10.80
N CYS A 81 -10.00 2.16 -10.85
CA CYS A 81 -8.78 1.35 -10.75
C CYS A 81 -8.24 1.21 -9.32
N THR A 82 -8.41 2.22 -8.48
CA THR A 82 -7.86 2.25 -7.12
C THR A 82 -8.97 2.35 -6.09
N ILE A 83 -8.98 1.43 -5.12
CA ILE A 83 -9.92 1.40 -4.00
C ILE A 83 -9.15 0.93 -2.78
N GLY A 84 -8.68 1.88 -1.97
CA GLY A 84 -7.92 1.55 -0.77
C GLY A 84 -6.74 2.46 -0.44
N VAL A 85 -5.89 1.97 0.45
CA VAL A 85 -4.70 2.66 0.98
C VAL A 85 -3.47 1.78 0.77
N TYR A 86 -2.39 2.36 0.27
CA TYR A 86 -1.14 1.66 0.01
C TYR A 86 -0.02 2.16 0.91
N LEU A 87 0.91 1.28 1.26
CA LEU A 87 2.14 1.59 1.99
C LEU A 87 3.33 1.00 1.23
N GLY A 88 4.35 1.80 0.98
CA GLY A 88 5.56 1.36 0.31
C GLY A 88 6.76 2.22 0.74
N ASN A 89 7.94 1.79 0.32
CA ASN A 89 9.14 2.62 0.38
C ASN A 89 9.18 3.44 -0.91
N VAL A 90 9.20 4.77 -0.79
CA VAL A 90 9.39 5.70 -1.92
C VAL A 90 10.84 6.15 -1.92
#